data_AF-A0A6P1C4N8-F1
#
_entry.id   AF-A0A6P1C4N8-F1
#
_cell.length_a   1.000
_cell.length_b   1.000
_cell.length_c   1.000
_cell.angle_alpha   90.00
_cell.angle_beta   90.00
_cell.angle_gamma   90.00
#
_symmetry.space_group_name_H-M   'P 1'
#
loop_
_entity.id
_entity.type
_entity.pdbx_description
1 polymer ?
#
loop_
_entity_poly.entity_id
_entity_poly.type
_entity_poly.pdbx_seq_one_letter_code
_entity_poly.pdbx_strand_id
1 'polypeptide(L)'
;MKKIARSLAIAATISASIAVVSTPAFASAGCGGASWYGGSSKTASGERMSSRNLTAAHRSLAFGTRLRVTNKHNGRSVVVRINDRGPFIRGRVLDLSRAAAQNIGMVASGTAKVCYEVVASK
;
A
#
# COMPACT_ATOMS: atom_id res chain seq x y z
N MET A 1 39.81 -22.00 68.03
CA MET A 1 38.38 -22.17 67.65
C MET A 1 38.15 -21.49 66.31
N LYS A 2 37.73 -22.25 65.29
CA LYS A 2 37.53 -21.79 63.90
C LYS A 2 36.38 -20.78 63.82
N LYS A 3 36.56 -19.65 63.13
CA LYS A 3 35.44 -18.86 62.59
C LYS A 3 35.67 -18.58 61.10
N ILE A 4 34.73 -19.09 60.33
CA ILE A 4 34.70 -19.17 58.87
C ILE A 4 34.01 -17.88 58.39
N ALA A 5 34.67 -17.08 57.56
CA ALA A 5 34.03 -15.96 56.88
C ALA A 5 33.78 -16.34 55.41
N ARG A 6 32.52 -16.20 55.02
CA ARG A 6 31.85 -16.80 53.87
C ARG A 6 32.19 -16.04 52.57
N SER A 7 32.56 -16.78 51.53
CA SER A 7 32.73 -16.25 50.17
C SER A 7 31.40 -15.72 49.63
N LEU A 8 31.35 -14.44 49.27
CA LEU A 8 30.23 -13.81 48.59
C LEU A 8 30.33 -14.13 47.09
N ALA A 9 29.48 -15.03 46.59
CA ALA A 9 29.36 -15.27 45.15
C ALA A 9 28.55 -14.12 44.53
N ILE A 10 29.20 -13.29 43.71
CA ILE A 10 28.55 -12.25 42.92
C ILE A 10 27.91 -12.92 41.70
N ALA A 11 26.60 -13.15 41.74
CA ALA A 11 25.85 -13.63 40.59
C ALA A 11 25.67 -12.47 39.59
N ALA A 12 26.51 -12.44 38.55
CA ALA A 12 26.36 -11.51 37.44
C ALA A 12 25.14 -11.92 36.61
N THR A 13 24.01 -11.24 36.81
CA THR A 13 22.82 -11.41 35.97
C THR A 13 23.10 -10.78 34.60
N ILE A 14 23.37 -11.62 33.60
CA ILE A 14 23.48 -11.19 32.21
C ILE A 14 22.07 -10.85 31.72
N SER A 15 21.72 -9.57 31.71
CA SER A 15 20.52 -9.07 31.03
C SER A 15 20.73 -9.20 29.52
N ALA A 16 20.29 -10.31 28.95
CA ALA A 16 20.22 -10.49 27.50
C ALA A 16 19.18 -9.52 26.95
N SER A 17 19.66 -8.42 26.37
CA SER A 17 18.82 -7.45 25.67
C SER A 17 18.40 -8.05 24.34
N ILE A 18 17.15 -8.49 24.23
CA ILE A 18 16.59 -8.97 22.95
C ILE A 18 16.42 -7.76 22.04
N ALA A 19 17.35 -7.60 21.09
CA ALA A 19 17.18 -6.65 20.01
C ALA A 19 16.00 -7.11 19.14
N VAL A 20 14.88 -6.39 19.20
CA VAL A 20 13.74 -6.62 18.33
C VAL A 20 14.14 -6.19 16.92
N VAL A 21 14.55 -7.17 16.09
CA VAL A 21 14.81 -6.95 14.67
C VAL A 21 13.46 -6.70 14.00
N SER A 22 13.19 -5.45 13.65
CA SER A 22 12.00 -5.07 12.89
C SER A 22 12.14 -5.66 11.47
N THR A 23 11.35 -6.68 11.16
CA THR A 23 11.32 -7.24 9.82
C THR A 23 10.65 -6.24 8.87
N PRO A 24 11.21 -5.98 7.68
CA PRO A 24 10.53 -5.14 6.71
C PRO A 24 9.21 -5.81 6.32
N ALA A 25 8.09 -5.16 6.63
CA ALA A 25 6.80 -5.58 6.10
C ALA A 25 6.89 -5.50 4.56
N PHE A 26 6.74 -6.63 3.88
CA PHE A 26 6.70 -6.66 2.42
C PHE A 26 5.56 -5.75 1.94
N ALA A 27 5.90 -4.59 1.39
CA ALA A 27 4.93 -3.69 0.79
C ALA A 27 4.25 -4.43 -0.36
N SER A 28 2.94 -4.63 -0.28
CA SER A 28 2.19 -5.30 -1.36
C SER A 28 2.36 -4.51 -2.65
N ALA A 29 2.81 -5.18 -3.71
CA ALA A 29 3.05 -4.60 -5.01
C ALA A 29 2.50 -5.50 -6.12
N GLY A 30 2.21 -4.92 -7.27
CA GLY A 30 1.68 -5.65 -8.42
C GLY A 30 1.72 -4.86 -9.71
N CYS A 31 1.65 -5.56 -10.83
CA CYS A 31 1.64 -4.96 -12.16
C CYS A 31 0.52 -5.54 -13.02
N GLY A 32 -0.02 -4.74 -13.93
CA GLY A 32 -1.06 -5.18 -14.86
C GLY A 32 -1.68 -4.02 -15.63
N GLY A 33 -2.82 -4.27 -16.27
CA GLY A 33 -3.60 -3.22 -16.92
C GLY A 33 -4.27 -2.30 -15.88
N ALA A 34 -4.39 -1.03 -16.21
CA ALA A 34 -5.30 -0.11 -15.54
C ALA A 34 -6.28 0.48 -16.54
N SER A 35 -7.47 0.80 -16.06
CA SER A 35 -8.41 1.68 -16.76
C SER A 35 -8.73 2.89 -15.88
N TRP A 36 -9.61 3.77 -16.33
CA TRP A 36 -10.12 4.85 -15.48
C TRP A 36 -11.64 4.99 -15.59
N TYR A 37 -12.27 5.42 -14.50
CA TYR A 37 -13.71 5.63 -14.42
C TYR A 37 -14.07 7.12 -14.38
N GLY A 38 -15.26 7.42 -14.90
CA GLY A 38 -15.96 8.69 -14.70
C GLY A 38 -17.40 8.40 -14.29
N GLY A 39 -17.98 9.26 -13.43
CA GLY A 39 -19.36 9.09 -12.96
C GLY A 39 -19.62 9.75 -11.61
N SER A 40 -20.84 9.53 -11.10
CA SER A 40 -21.36 10.11 -9.85
C SER A 40 -21.99 9.09 -8.90
N SER A 41 -21.69 7.80 -9.11
CA SER A 41 -22.22 6.67 -8.32
C SER A 41 -21.61 6.60 -6.91
N LYS A 42 -22.15 5.76 -6.03
CA LYS A 42 -21.48 5.38 -4.78
C LYS A 42 -20.40 4.33 -5.07
N THR A 43 -19.26 4.46 -4.38
CA THR A 43 -18.18 3.46 -4.38
C THR A 43 -18.46 2.37 -3.33
N ALA A 44 -17.74 1.25 -3.39
CA ALA A 44 -17.86 0.17 -2.42
C ALA A 44 -17.42 0.55 -0.99
N SER A 45 -16.67 1.65 -0.81
CA SER A 45 -16.40 2.22 0.52
C SER A 45 -17.58 3.00 1.11
N GLY A 46 -18.62 3.26 0.33
CA GLY A 46 -19.76 4.11 0.70
C GLY A 46 -19.58 5.59 0.32
N GLU A 47 -18.36 6.02 -0.05
CA GLU A 47 -18.09 7.37 -0.51
C GLU A 47 -18.76 7.66 -1.88
N ARG A 48 -19.17 8.90 -2.12
CA ARG A 48 -19.56 9.35 -3.47
C ARG A 48 -18.34 9.34 -4.39
N MET A 49 -18.49 8.74 -5.56
CA MET A 49 -17.46 8.77 -6.59
C MET A 49 -17.16 10.21 -6.99
N SER A 50 -15.87 10.53 -7.04
CA SER A 50 -15.37 11.84 -7.47
C SER A 50 -14.29 11.63 -8.51
N SER A 51 -14.51 12.19 -9.71
CA SER A 51 -13.51 12.19 -10.77
C SER A 51 -12.29 13.08 -10.46
N ARG A 52 -12.40 13.94 -9.45
CA ARG A 52 -11.38 14.92 -9.03
C ARG A 52 -10.44 14.40 -7.93
N ASN A 53 -10.88 13.40 -7.16
CA ASN A 53 -10.07 12.85 -6.07
C ASN A 53 -9.03 11.89 -6.62
N LEU A 54 -7.88 11.77 -5.96
CA LEU A 54 -6.84 10.79 -6.29
C LEU A 54 -7.17 9.43 -5.66
N THR A 55 -8.13 8.72 -6.26
CA THR A 55 -8.60 7.42 -5.78
C THR A 55 -8.51 6.33 -6.83
N ALA A 56 -8.59 5.07 -6.39
CA ALA A 56 -8.61 3.89 -7.25
C ALA A 56 -9.45 2.76 -6.66
N ALA A 57 -9.93 1.87 -7.54
CA ALA A 57 -10.53 0.59 -7.19
C ALA A 57 -9.46 -0.51 -7.17
N HIS A 58 -9.50 -1.38 -6.16
CA HIS A 58 -8.68 -2.59 -6.10
C HIS A 58 -9.47 -3.76 -5.51
N ARG A 59 -9.15 -4.99 -5.94
CA ARG A 59 -9.95 -6.20 -5.62
C ARG A 59 -10.03 -6.50 -4.14
N SER A 60 -8.88 -6.49 -3.45
CA SER A 60 -8.76 -7.01 -2.08
C SER A 60 -8.13 -6.04 -1.08
N LEU A 61 -7.23 -5.15 -1.51
CA LEU A 61 -6.64 -4.14 -0.63
C LEU A 61 -7.70 -3.38 0.19
N ALA A 62 -7.36 -3.14 1.45
CA ALA A 62 -8.22 -2.44 2.39
C ALA A 62 -8.57 -1.03 1.87
N PHE A 63 -9.81 -0.59 2.11
CA PHE A 63 -10.16 0.81 1.84
C PHE A 63 -9.32 1.72 2.73
N GLY A 64 -8.73 2.76 2.15
CA GLY A 64 -7.79 3.66 2.84
C GLY A 64 -6.32 3.40 2.52
N THR A 65 -5.96 2.19 2.05
CA THR A 65 -4.59 1.90 1.59
C THR A 65 -4.15 2.89 0.52
N ARG A 66 -2.93 3.41 0.63
CA ARG A 66 -2.34 4.31 -0.36
C ARG A 66 -1.35 3.57 -1.24
N LEU A 67 -1.48 3.78 -2.54
CA LEU A 67 -0.63 3.17 -3.55
C LEU A 67 0.13 4.26 -4.31
N ARG A 68 1.44 4.08 -4.52
CA ARG A 68 2.12 4.75 -5.63
C ARG A 68 1.87 3.93 -6.89
N VAL A 69 1.32 4.55 -7.92
CA VAL A 69 0.97 3.92 -9.19
C VAL A 69 1.80 4.57 -10.29
N THR A 70 2.53 3.76 -11.04
CA THR A 70 3.45 4.21 -12.10
C THR A 70 2.99 3.66 -13.45
N ASN A 71 2.81 4.55 -14.42
CA ASN A 71 2.56 4.16 -15.81
C ASN A 71 3.87 3.71 -16.46
N LYS A 72 3.90 2.47 -16.94
CA LYS A 72 5.11 1.83 -17.48
C LYS A 72 5.55 2.41 -18.82
N HIS A 73 4.65 3.07 -19.55
CA HIS A 73 4.97 3.66 -20.85
C HIS A 73 5.77 4.95 -20.72
N ASN A 74 5.44 5.81 -19.74
CA ASN A 74 6.00 7.16 -19.64
C ASN A 74 6.71 7.43 -18.30
N GLY A 75 6.75 6.48 -17.38
CA GLY A 75 7.41 6.60 -16.07
C GLY A 75 6.69 7.53 -15.08
N ARG A 76 5.59 8.18 -15.45
CA ARG A 76 4.85 9.09 -14.56
C ARG A 76 4.16 8.30 -13.46
N SER A 77 4.13 8.86 -12.26
CA SER A 77 3.51 8.22 -11.10
C SER A 77 2.60 9.17 -10.32
N VAL A 78 1.68 8.58 -9.56
CA VAL A 78 0.75 9.29 -8.68
C VAL A 78 0.45 8.44 -7.46
N VAL A 79 0.24 9.08 -6.30
CA VAL A 79 -0.28 8.39 -5.10
C VAL A 79 -1.79 8.45 -5.09
N VAL A 80 -2.44 7.31 -4.94
CA VAL A 80 -3.90 7.18 -4.85
C VAL A 80 -4.32 6.47 -3.58
N ARG A 81 -5.55 6.72 -3.12
CA ARG A 81 -6.19 5.97 -2.03
C ARG A 81 -7.18 4.96 -2.60
N ILE A 82 -7.16 3.74 -2.07
CA ILE A 82 -8.17 2.72 -2.39
C ILE A 82 -9.49 3.07 -1.71
N ASN A 83 -10.55 3.25 -2.49
CA ASN A 83 -11.90 3.51 -1.97
C ASN A 83 -13.00 2.74 -2.69
N ASP A 84 -12.64 1.83 -3.61
CA ASP A 84 -13.61 1.07 -4.38
C ASP A 84 -13.13 -0.35 -4.70
N ARG A 85 -14.02 -1.18 -5.24
CA ARG A 85 -13.79 -2.59 -5.59
C ARG A 85 -13.80 -2.82 -7.09
N GLY A 86 -13.12 -3.88 -7.50
CA GLY A 86 -12.76 -4.15 -8.90
C GLY A 86 -11.26 -3.93 -9.11
N PRO A 87 -10.75 -3.96 -10.35
CA PRO A 87 -11.46 -4.33 -11.58
C PRO A 87 -11.89 -5.80 -11.59
N PHE A 88 -13.05 -6.10 -12.16
CA PHE A 88 -13.52 -7.49 -12.33
C PHE A 88 -13.17 -8.08 -13.71
N ILE A 89 -12.29 -7.41 -14.45
CA ILE A 89 -11.82 -7.84 -15.76
C ILE A 89 -10.41 -8.40 -15.64
N ARG A 90 -10.19 -9.58 -16.24
CA ARG A 90 -8.89 -10.27 -16.21
C ARG A 90 -7.79 -9.39 -16.78
N GLY A 91 -6.59 -9.51 -16.20
CA GLY A 91 -5.41 -8.74 -16.63
C GLY A 91 -5.38 -7.27 -16.19
N ARG A 92 -6.44 -6.73 -15.58
CA ARG A 92 -6.41 -5.40 -14.93
C ARG A 92 -6.16 -5.51 -13.44
N VAL A 93 -5.43 -4.57 -12.87
CA VAL A 93 -5.10 -4.52 -11.43
C VAL A 93 -5.73 -3.31 -10.74
N LEU A 94 -5.99 -2.23 -11.46
CA LEU A 94 -6.57 -1.00 -10.91
C LEU A 94 -7.57 -0.38 -11.89
N ASP A 95 -8.62 0.24 -11.36
CA ASP A 95 -9.39 1.24 -12.09
C ASP A 95 -9.20 2.59 -11.38
N LEU A 96 -8.61 3.56 -12.07
CA LEU A 96 -8.25 4.86 -11.50
C LEU A 96 -9.40 5.87 -11.63
N SER A 97 -9.43 6.84 -10.72
CA SER A 97 -10.15 8.10 -10.96
C SER A 97 -9.59 8.84 -12.20
N ARG A 98 -10.43 9.67 -12.84
CA ARG A 98 -9.99 10.50 -13.98
C ARG A 98 -8.81 11.41 -13.62
N ALA A 99 -8.81 12.03 -12.44
CA ALA A 99 -7.69 12.86 -11.97
C ALA A 99 -6.38 12.06 -11.84
N ALA A 100 -6.40 10.85 -11.28
CA ALA A 100 -5.21 10.01 -11.18
C ALA A 100 -4.73 9.55 -12.57
N ALA A 101 -5.65 9.17 -13.46
CA ALA A 101 -5.33 8.82 -14.84
C ALA A 101 -4.69 9.98 -15.62
N GLN A 102 -5.13 11.22 -15.36
CA GLN A 102 -4.55 12.42 -15.95
C GLN A 102 -3.12 12.68 -15.44
N ASN A 103 -2.88 12.46 -14.14
CA ASN A 103 -1.55 12.61 -13.53
C ASN A 103 -0.51 11.65 -14.13
N ILE A 104 -0.90 10.44 -14.49
CA ILE A 104 -0.01 9.46 -15.13
C ILE A 104 -0.13 9.40 -16.66
N GLY A 105 -0.88 10.34 -17.26
CA GLY A 105 -0.95 10.52 -18.71
C GLY A 105 -1.60 9.37 -19.46
N MET A 106 -2.70 8.80 -18.96
CA MET A 106 -3.40 7.68 -19.59
C MET A 106 -4.87 7.96 -19.96
N VAL A 107 -5.31 9.22 -19.88
CA VAL A 107 -6.71 9.57 -20.19
C VAL A 107 -7.02 9.30 -21.66
N ALA A 108 -6.18 9.77 -22.58
CA ALA A 108 -6.40 9.65 -24.02
C ALA A 108 -6.39 8.19 -24.51
N SER A 109 -5.53 7.34 -23.93
CA SER A 109 -5.46 5.91 -24.27
C SER A 109 -6.57 5.07 -23.63
N GLY A 110 -7.28 5.62 -22.63
CA GLY A 110 -8.30 4.90 -21.84
C GLY A 110 -7.73 3.86 -20.86
N THR A 111 -6.66 3.18 -21.26
CA THR A 111 -5.97 2.14 -20.48
C THR A 111 -4.46 2.31 -20.54
N ALA A 112 -3.75 1.71 -19.58
CA ALA A 112 -2.29 1.67 -19.55
C ALA A 112 -1.79 0.43 -18.81
N LYS A 113 -0.54 0.02 -19.07
CA LYS A 113 0.17 -0.92 -18.18
C LYS A 113 0.75 -0.12 -17.01
N VAL A 114 0.42 -0.53 -15.79
CA VAL A 114 0.89 0.12 -14.57
C VAL A 114 1.54 -0.90 -13.64
N CYS A 115 2.44 -0.41 -12.80
CA CYS A 115 2.83 -1.10 -11.57
C CYS A 115 2.43 -0.24 -10.38
N TYR A 116 2.07 -0.87 -9.27
CA TYR A 116 1.77 -0.19 -8.03
C TYR A 116 2.53 -0.81 -6.86
N GLU A 117 2.69 -0.02 -5.81
CA GLU A 117 3.21 -0.45 -4.52
C GLU A 117 2.47 0.26 -3.39
N VAL A 118 2.23 -0.46 -2.29
CA VAL A 118 1.68 0.12 -1.07
C VAL A 118 2.71 1.04 -0.44
N VAL A 119 2.34 2.32 -0.28
CA VAL A 119 3.15 3.34 0.39
C VAL A 119 2.63 3.71 1.77
N ALA A 120 1.37 3.37 2.07
CA ALA A 120 0.81 3.40 3.42
C ALA A 120 -0.36 2.41 3.53
N SER A 121 -0.34 1.60 4.58
CA SER A 121 -1.48 0.75 4.96
C SER A 121 -2.53 1.57 5.73
N LYS A 122 -3.76 1.07 5.82
CA LYS A 122 -4.84 1.70 6.59
C LYS A 122 -4.56 1.56 8.09
#